data_AF-D4YT52-F1
#
_entry.id   AF-D4YT52-F1
#
_cell.length_a   1.000
_cell.length_b   1.000
_cell.length_c   1.000
_cell.angle_alpha   90.00
_cell.angle_beta   90.00
_cell.angle_gamma   90.00
#
_symmetry.space_group_name_H-M   'P 1'
#
loop_
_entity.id
_entity.type
_entity.pdbx_description
1 polymer ?
#
loop_
_entity_poly.entity_id
_entity_poly.type
_entity_poly.pdbx_seq_one_letter_code
_entity_poly.pdbx_strand_id
1 'polypeptide(L)'
;MDNGILYMLYFSIAFSIIEHVPLNRAFWWAITTASTVGYGDISTHTLVPHTMIGQFVVLVMIIIGVGMMEMVSSSLTTYFMRKNSVTTQSETQKSLKLILKKLNQLEKKNDNLAQQNEDLKEQIQAIKEQQNSSEWHHFKDWLKNKGDRK
;
A
#
# COMPACT_ATOMS: atom_id res chain seq x y z
N MET A 1 -18.63 21.27 12.70
CA MET A 1 -17.55 21.97 11.98
C MET A 1 -17.80 23.47 12.03
N ASP A 2 -18.35 23.97 13.15
CA ASP A 2 -19.24 25.15 13.08
C ASP A 2 -18.58 26.42 13.62
N ASN A 3 -17.34 26.31 14.11
CA ASN A 3 -16.63 27.41 14.77
C ASN A 3 -15.58 28.09 13.87
N GLY A 4 -15.19 27.47 12.75
CA GLY A 4 -14.13 28.00 11.87
C GLY A 4 -14.48 29.35 11.24
N ILE A 5 -15.74 29.50 10.82
CA ILE A 5 -16.28 30.75 10.27
C ILE A 5 -16.34 31.83 11.35
N LEU A 6 -16.65 31.44 12.59
CA LEU A 6 -16.71 32.34 13.74
C LEU A 6 -15.32 32.92 14.07
N TYR A 7 -14.27 32.09 14.03
CA TYR A 7 -12.89 32.53 14.25
C TYR A 7 -12.41 33.48 13.15
N MET A 8 -12.75 33.22 11.89
CA MET A 8 -12.43 34.14 10.78
C MET A 8 -13.13 35.49 10.93
N LEU A 9 -14.40 35.49 11.36
CA LEU A 9 -15.15 36.73 11.60
C LEU A 9 -14.56 37.53 12.76
N TYR A 10 -14.26 36.88 13.89
CA TYR A 10 -13.67 37.51 15.06
C TYR A 10 -12.32 38.16 14.74
N PHE A 11 -11.50 37.44 13.98
CA PHE A 11 -10.18 37.90 13.59
C PHE A 11 -10.25 39.09 12.62
N SER A 12 -11.19 39.08 11.67
CA SER A 12 -11.41 40.19 10.73
C SER A 12 -11.86 41.47 11.44
N ILE A 13 -12.76 41.33 12.42
CA ILE A 13 -13.22 42.45 13.26
C ILE A 13 -12.08 42.98 14.12
N ALA A 14 -11.33 42.10 14.79
CA ALA A 14 -10.18 42.50 15.62
C ALA A 14 -9.13 43.26 14.80
N PHE A 15 -8.74 42.73 13.64
CA PHE A 15 -7.76 43.35 12.77
C PHE A 15 -8.21 44.72 12.23
N SER A 16 -9.50 44.86 11.87
CA SER A 16 -10.06 46.14 11.40
C SER A 16 -10.04 47.22 12.49
N ILE A 17 -10.30 46.84 13.75
CA ILE A 17 -10.24 47.76 14.88
C ILE A 17 -8.80 48.16 15.20
N ILE A 18 -7.85 47.21 15.13
CA ILE A 18 -6.45 47.43 15.51
C ILE A 18 -5.70 48.27 14.47
N GLU A 19 -5.92 48.04 13.18
CA GLU A 19 -5.17 48.69 12.09
C GLU A 19 -5.98 49.79 11.37
N HIS A 20 -7.19 50.12 11.85
CA HIS A 20 -8.10 51.10 11.25
C HIS A 20 -8.35 50.89 9.73
N VAL A 21 -8.24 49.65 9.26
CA VAL A 21 -8.51 49.29 7.86
C VAL A 21 -10.01 49.14 7.66
N PRO A 22 -10.59 49.69 6.58
CA PRO A 22 -12.02 49.54 6.32
C PRO A 22 -12.40 48.06 6.15
N LEU A 23 -13.50 47.66 6.81
CA LEU A 23 -13.94 46.26 6.95
C LEU A 23 -14.06 45.51 5.62
N ASN A 24 -14.49 46.19 4.56
CA ASN A 24 -14.59 45.61 3.22
C ASN A 24 -13.24 45.10 2.68
N ARG A 25 -12.15 45.83 2.93
CA ARG A 25 -10.80 45.42 2.51
C ARG A 25 -10.23 44.33 3.42
N ALA A 26 -10.44 44.43 4.72
CA ALA A 26 -10.00 43.41 5.68
C ALA A 26 -10.71 42.06 5.43
N PHE A 27 -12.00 42.09 5.07
CA PHE A 27 -12.77 40.90 4.73
C PHE A 27 -12.31 40.27 3.41
N TRP A 28 -12.08 41.09 2.37
CA TRP A 28 -11.55 40.62 1.10
C TRP A 28 -10.15 40.00 1.25
N TRP A 29 -9.30 40.62 2.05
CA TRP A 29 -7.99 40.08 2.38
C TRP A 29 -8.10 38.73 3.13
N ALA A 30 -8.96 38.66 4.15
CA ALA A 30 -9.18 37.41 4.89
C ALA A 30 -9.63 36.26 3.97
N ILE A 31 -10.53 36.52 3.02
CA ILE A 31 -11.00 35.51 2.06
C ILE A 31 -9.88 35.05 1.12
N THR A 32 -9.09 35.98 0.57
CA THR A 32 -8.05 35.66 -0.42
C THR A 32 -6.82 34.99 0.20
N THR A 33 -6.51 35.30 1.46
CA THR A 33 -5.49 34.60 2.26
C THR A 33 -5.98 33.23 2.70
N ALA A 34 -7.23 33.11 3.15
CA ALA A 34 -7.83 31.82 3.51
C ALA A 34 -7.95 30.87 2.30
N SER A 35 -8.20 31.40 1.11
CA SER A 35 -8.22 30.62 -0.14
C SER A 35 -6.82 30.37 -0.71
N THR A 36 -5.76 30.88 -0.07
CA THR A 36 -4.35 30.81 -0.53
C THR A 36 -4.08 31.37 -1.93
N VAL A 37 -5.03 32.13 -2.49
CA VAL A 37 -4.90 32.72 -3.84
C VAL A 37 -3.95 33.92 -3.82
N GLY A 38 -4.03 34.76 -2.78
CA GLY A 38 -3.04 35.80 -2.51
C GLY A 38 -2.74 36.75 -3.67
N TYR A 39 -3.74 37.48 -4.20
CA TYR A 39 -3.58 38.39 -5.35
C TYR A 39 -2.54 39.52 -5.17
N GLY A 40 -2.08 39.80 -3.93
CA GLY A 40 -0.92 40.66 -3.64
C GLY A 40 -1.10 42.17 -3.87
N ASP A 41 -2.05 42.59 -4.70
CA ASP A 41 -2.27 43.98 -5.11
C ASP A 41 -2.76 44.91 -3.99
N ILE A 42 -3.71 44.46 -3.17
CA ILE A 42 -4.25 45.23 -2.03
C ILE A 42 -3.42 44.95 -0.76
N SER A 43 -2.70 43.84 -0.74
CA SER A 43 -2.03 43.29 0.45
C SER A 43 -0.73 44.03 0.80
N THR A 44 -0.01 44.53 -0.21
CA THR A 44 1.35 45.06 -0.01
C THR A 44 1.36 46.53 0.45
N HIS A 45 0.33 47.30 0.08
CA HIS A 45 0.32 48.76 0.31
C HIS A 45 -0.55 49.22 1.50
N THR A 46 -1.36 48.35 2.10
CA THR A 46 -2.33 48.73 3.16
C THR A 46 -2.28 47.83 4.40
N LEU A 47 -1.70 46.63 4.32
CA LEU A 47 -1.79 45.60 5.37
C LEU A 47 -0.44 45.25 6.02
N VAL A 48 0.60 46.07 5.83
CA VAL A 48 1.82 45.95 6.65
C VAL A 48 1.43 46.44 8.05
N PRO A 49 1.28 45.55 9.05
CA PRO A 49 0.83 45.98 10.36
C PRO A 49 1.96 46.82 10.96
N HIS A 50 1.67 48.09 11.20
CA HIS A 50 2.62 48.98 11.87
C HIS A 50 2.68 48.70 13.38
N THR A 51 1.73 47.92 13.90
CA THR A 51 1.63 47.55 15.32
C THR A 51 2.10 46.11 15.59
N MET A 52 2.75 45.89 16.74
CA MET A 52 3.15 44.54 17.18
C MET A 52 1.97 43.56 17.27
N ILE A 53 0.79 44.05 17.70
CA ILE A 53 -0.41 43.22 17.81
C ILE A 53 -0.91 42.81 16.42
N GLY A 54 -0.91 43.72 15.44
CA GLY A 54 -1.35 43.42 14.08
C GLY A 54 -0.46 42.36 13.40
N GLN A 55 0.85 42.35 13.69
CA GLN A 55 1.77 41.32 13.19
C GLN A 55 1.45 39.93 13.75
N PHE A 56 1.17 39.84 15.05
CA PHE A 56 0.80 38.58 15.69
C PHE A 56 -0.50 38.01 15.13
N VAL A 57 -1.48 38.89 14.92
CA VAL A 57 -2.75 38.58 14.26
C VAL A 57 -2.43 37.97 12.89
N VAL A 58 -1.75 38.69 11.98
CA VAL A 58 -1.41 38.18 10.63
C VAL A 58 -0.71 36.81 10.65
N LEU A 59 0.22 36.60 11.57
CA LEU A 59 0.92 35.32 11.73
C LEU A 59 -0.05 34.16 12.02
N VAL A 60 -0.98 34.36 12.95
CA VAL A 60 -2.00 33.36 13.31
C VAL A 60 -2.93 33.08 12.13
N MET A 61 -3.27 34.08 11.32
CA MET A 61 -4.11 33.90 10.12
C MET A 61 -3.46 32.98 9.09
N ILE A 62 -2.16 33.16 8.85
CA ILE A 62 -1.42 32.35 7.87
C ILE A 62 -1.40 30.88 8.30
N ILE A 63 -1.15 30.62 9.60
CA ILE A 63 -1.14 29.26 10.15
C ILE A 63 -2.52 28.59 9.96
N ILE A 64 -3.60 29.32 10.23
CA ILE A 64 -4.97 28.82 10.05
C ILE A 64 -5.30 28.58 8.57
N GLY A 65 -4.91 29.51 7.68
CA GLY A 65 -5.15 29.40 6.24
C GLY A 65 -4.46 28.17 5.62
N VAL A 66 -3.20 27.93 5.97
CA VAL A 66 -2.46 26.74 5.52
C VAL A 66 -3.10 25.47 6.07
N GLY A 67 -3.45 25.43 7.35
CA GLY A 67 -4.11 24.27 7.97
C GLY A 67 -5.46 23.92 7.33
N MET A 68 -6.23 24.93 6.89
CA MET A 68 -7.48 24.68 6.16
C MET A 68 -7.24 24.06 4.78
N MET A 69 -6.23 24.53 4.02
CA MET A 69 -5.89 23.92 2.74
C MET A 69 -5.37 22.48 2.88
N GLU A 70 -4.60 22.20 3.92
CA GLU A 70 -4.17 20.83 4.24
C GLU A 70 -5.35 19.92 4.57
N MET A 71 -6.35 20.41 5.29
CA MET A 71 -7.57 19.64 5.60
C MET A 71 -8.37 19.31 4.33
N VAL A 72 -8.49 20.27 3.41
CA VAL A 72 -9.14 20.04 2.10
C VAL A 72 -8.36 19.03 1.28
N SER A 73 -7.03 19.17 1.20
CA SER A 73 -6.14 18.23 0.51
C SER A 73 -6.22 16.81 1.09
N SER A 74 -6.27 16.68 2.42
CA SER A 74 -6.44 15.40 3.12
C SER A 74 -7.81 14.77 2.87
N SER A 75 -8.88 15.57 2.90
CA SER A 75 -10.24 15.11 2.60
C SER A 75 -10.36 14.64 1.15
N LEU A 76 -9.75 15.37 0.23
CA LEU A 76 -9.72 15.03 -1.19
C LEU A 76 -8.92 13.75 -1.44
N THR A 77 -7.73 13.66 -0.85
CA THR A 77 -6.88 12.44 -0.87
C THR A 77 -7.65 11.26 -0.32
N THR A 78 -8.34 11.41 0.82
CA THR A 78 -9.15 10.36 1.44
C THR A 78 -10.32 9.93 0.56
N TYR A 79 -10.97 10.86 -0.14
CA TYR A 79 -12.05 10.54 -1.07
C TYR A 79 -11.55 9.69 -2.25
N PHE A 80 -10.43 10.07 -2.87
CA PHE A 80 -9.80 9.29 -3.94
C PHE A 80 -9.28 7.94 -3.44
N MET A 81 -8.63 7.92 -2.28
CA MET A 81 -8.13 6.69 -1.67
C MET A 81 -9.26 5.73 -1.31
N ARG A 82 -10.40 6.21 -0.80
CA ARG A 82 -11.56 5.36 -0.47
C ARG A 82 -12.16 4.70 -1.72
N LYS A 83 -12.16 5.39 -2.86
CA LYS A 83 -12.60 4.82 -4.14
C LYS A 83 -11.66 3.71 -4.63
N ASN A 84 -10.35 3.88 -4.44
CA ASN A 84 -9.37 2.87 -4.83
C ASN A 84 -9.24 1.72 -3.81
N SER A 85 -9.34 1.99 -2.50
CA SER A 85 -9.10 1.01 -1.44
C SER A 85 -10.14 -0.12 -1.43
N VAL A 86 -11.39 0.17 -1.78
CA VAL A 86 -12.44 -0.86 -1.91
C VAL A 86 -12.12 -1.85 -3.03
N THR A 87 -11.62 -1.35 -4.16
CA THR A 87 -11.20 -2.20 -5.30
C THR A 87 -9.91 -2.97 -4.98
N THR A 88 -8.88 -2.26 -4.49
CA THR A 88 -7.56 -2.81 -4.19
C THR A 88 -7.62 -3.87 -3.09
N GLN A 89 -8.38 -3.67 -2.01
CA GLN A 89 -8.47 -4.65 -0.94
C GLN A 89 -9.11 -5.97 -1.40
N SER A 90 -10.09 -5.92 -2.31
CA SER A 90 -10.67 -7.12 -2.91
C SER A 90 -9.67 -7.85 -3.82
N GLU A 91 -8.85 -7.11 -4.58
CA GLU A 91 -7.85 -7.68 -5.48
C GLU A 91 -6.67 -8.29 -4.72
N THR A 92 -6.23 -7.64 -3.63
CA THR A 92 -5.21 -8.19 -2.73
C THR A 92 -5.68 -9.50 -2.10
N GLN A 93 -6.91 -9.55 -1.59
CA GLN A 93 -7.47 -10.80 -1.03
C GLN A 93 -7.58 -11.92 -2.08
N LYS A 94 -8.02 -11.60 -3.31
CA LYS A 94 -8.07 -12.57 -4.41
C LYS A 94 -6.66 -13.11 -4.75
N SER A 95 -5.67 -12.22 -4.81
CA SER A 95 -4.28 -12.58 -5.11
C SER A 95 -3.68 -13.46 -4.02
N LEU A 96 -3.90 -13.13 -2.74
CA LEU A 96 -3.47 -13.96 -1.62
C LEU A 96 -4.10 -15.36 -1.65
N LYS A 97 -5.42 -15.44 -1.93
CA LYS A 97 -6.12 -16.72 -2.06
C LYS A 97 -5.58 -17.56 -3.22
N LEU A 98 -5.24 -16.92 -4.34
CA LEU A 98 -4.61 -17.60 -5.49
C LEU A 98 -3.21 -18.12 -5.17
N ILE A 99 -2.40 -17.33 -4.46
CA ILE A 99 -1.05 -17.73 -4.03
C ILE A 99 -1.14 -18.95 -3.10
N LEU A 100 -2.00 -18.93 -2.09
CA LEU A 100 -2.20 -20.07 -1.19
C LEU A 100 -2.67 -21.32 -1.94
N LYS A 101 -3.59 -21.16 -2.90
CA LYS A 101 -4.04 -22.28 -3.74
C LYS A 101 -2.89 -22.86 -4.56
N LYS A 102 -2.03 -22.01 -5.15
CA LYS A 102 -0.85 -22.46 -5.89
C LYS A 102 0.17 -23.15 -4.99
N LEU A 103 0.37 -22.66 -3.77
CA LEU A 103 1.25 -23.31 -2.78
C LEU A 103 0.78 -24.72 -2.45
N ASN A 104 -0.50 -24.89 -2.08
CA ASN A 104 -1.07 -26.22 -1.80
C ASN A 104 -0.99 -27.16 -3.03
N GLN A 105 -1.13 -26.62 -4.25
CA GLN A 105 -0.97 -27.41 -5.47
C GLN A 105 0.49 -27.83 -5.70
N LEU A 106 1.45 -26.96 -5.38
CA LEU A 106 2.88 -27.28 -5.49
C LEU A 106 3.28 -28.32 -4.44
N GLU A 107 2.81 -28.19 -3.20
CA GLU A 107 3.01 -29.16 -2.13
C GLU A 107 2.49 -30.55 -2.55
N LYS A 108 1.23 -30.63 -2.99
CA LYS A 108 0.65 -31.90 -3.47
C LYS A 108 1.41 -32.51 -4.66
N LYS A 109 1.92 -31.67 -5.56
CA LYS A 109 2.76 -32.13 -6.69
C LYS A 109 4.10 -32.65 -6.19
N ASN A 110 4.70 -32.00 -5.20
CA ASN A 110 5.95 -32.43 -4.60
C ASN A 110 5.79 -33.79 -3.90
N ASP A 111 4.70 -33.97 -3.14
CA ASP A 111 4.39 -35.25 -2.48
C ASP A 111 4.18 -36.37 -3.51
N ASN A 112 3.43 -36.10 -4.58
CA ASN A 112 3.22 -37.07 -5.65
C ASN A 112 4.53 -37.43 -6.36
N LEU A 113 5.41 -36.45 -6.59
CA LEU A 113 6.74 -36.71 -7.17
C LEU A 113 7.62 -37.52 -6.22
N ALA A 114 7.57 -37.25 -4.91
CA ALA A 114 8.27 -38.04 -3.91
C ALA A 114 7.80 -39.50 -3.94
N GLN A 115 6.48 -39.71 -3.97
CA GLN A 115 5.89 -41.05 -4.05
C GLN A 115 6.26 -41.78 -5.35
N GLN A 116 6.24 -41.09 -6.50
CA GLN A 116 6.68 -41.67 -7.77
C GLN A 116 8.16 -42.07 -7.74
N ASN A 117 9.01 -41.27 -7.08
CA ASN A 117 10.42 -41.61 -6.93
C ASN A 117 10.64 -42.83 -6.03
N GLU A 118 9.83 -43.03 -4.99
CA GLU A 118 9.87 -44.24 -4.17
C GLU A 118 9.41 -45.46 -4.95
N ASP A 119 8.27 -45.38 -5.63
CA ASP A 119 7.75 -46.46 -6.47
C ASP A 119 8.73 -46.87 -7.59
N LEU A 120 9.35 -45.90 -8.26
CA LEU A 120 10.40 -46.15 -9.25
C LEU A 120 11.61 -46.87 -8.65
N LYS A 121 12.03 -46.53 -7.41
CA LYS A 121 13.12 -47.23 -6.74
C LYS A 121 12.75 -48.67 -6.43
N GLU A 122 11.53 -48.93 -5.97
CA GLU A 122 11.02 -50.27 -5.71
C GLU A 122 10.98 -51.11 -7.00
N GLN A 123 10.46 -50.56 -8.10
CA GLN A 123 10.45 -51.23 -9.39
C GLN A 123 11.86 -51.57 -9.87
N ILE A 124 12.81 -50.64 -9.76
CA ILE A 124 14.22 -50.89 -10.13
C ILE A 124 14.81 -52.01 -9.28
N GLN A 125 14.51 -52.05 -7.98
CA GLN A 125 15.03 -53.09 -7.10
C GLN A 125 14.43 -54.47 -7.43
N ALA A 126 13.11 -54.54 -7.64
CA ALA A 126 12.43 -55.77 -8.03
C ALA A 126 12.97 -56.33 -9.36
N ILE A 127 13.19 -55.47 -10.36
CA ILE A 127 13.78 -55.87 -11.65
C ILE A 127 15.21 -56.40 -11.45
N LYS A 128 16.03 -55.75 -10.61
CA LYS A 128 17.40 -56.22 -10.29
C LYS A 128 17.40 -57.59 -9.62
N GLU A 129 16.49 -57.84 -8.68
CA GLU A 129 16.36 -59.13 -8.01
C GLU A 129 15.86 -60.22 -8.97
N GLN A 130 14.90 -59.91 -9.84
CA GLN A 130 14.42 -60.82 -10.88
C GLN A 130 15.54 -61.17 -11.88
N GLN A 131 16.31 -60.17 -12.32
CA GLN A 131 17.44 -60.39 -13.22
C GLN A 131 18.52 -61.25 -12.57
N ASN A 132 18.94 -60.92 -11.35
CA ASN A 132 19.97 -61.66 -10.62
C ASN A 132 19.54 -63.13 -10.42
N SER A 133 18.31 -63.37 -9.96
CA SER A 133 17.77 -64.73 -9.80
C SER A 133 17.76 -65.53 -11.12
N SER A 134 17.30 -64.91 -12.20
CA SER A 134 17.31 -65.51 -13.55
C SER A 134 18.72 -65.89 -14.01
N GLU A 135 19.70 -65.00 -13.83
CA GLU A 135 21.10 -65.28 -14.17
C GLU A 135 21.69 -66.43 -13.35
N TRP A 136 21.39 -66.51 -12.05
CA TRP A 136 21.81 -67.63 -11.20
C TRP A 136 21.23 -68.97 -11.65
N HIS A 137 19.96 -69.00 -12.06
CA HIS A 137 19.33 -70.20 -12.60
C HIS A 137 20.02 -70.64 -13.90
N HIS A 138 20.16 -69.73 -14.87
CA HIS A 138 20.84 -70.02 -16.13
C HIS A 138 22.30 -70.45 -15.93
N PHE A 139 23.02 -69.83 -15.00
CA PHE A 139 24.39 -70.18 -14.64
C PHE A 139 24.50 -71.59 -14.06
N LYS A 140 23.59 -71.99 -13.17
CA LYS A 140 23.56 -73.35 -12.59
C LYS A 140 23.24 -74.41 -13.65
N ASP A 141 22.30 -74.14 -14.55
CA ASP A 141 21.95 -75.04 -15.64
C ASP A 141 23.12 -75.24 -16.61
N TRP A 142 23.83 -74.15 -16.93
CA TRP A 142 25.06 -74.19 -17.72
C TRP A 142 26.17 -75.00 -17.03
N LEU A 143 26.37 -74.83 -15.71
CA LEU A 143 27.35 -75.60 -14.94
C LEU A 143 27.03 -77.09 -14.94
N LYS A 144 25.76 -77.46 -14.75
CA LYS A 144 25.30 -78.85 -14.74
C LYS A 144 25.57 -79.55 -16.07
N ASN A 145 25.21 -78.91 -17.19
CA ASN A 145 25.46 -79.43 -18.53
C ASN A 145 26.96 -79.59 -18.85
N LYS A 146 27.83 -78.78 -18.23
CA LYS A 146 29.29 -78.93 -18.36
C LYS A 146 29.87 -80.09 -17.53
N GLY A 147 29.23 -80.45 -16.41
CA GLY A 147 29.65 -81.56 -15.54
C GLY A 147 29.38 -82.93 -16.14
N ASP A 148 28.30 -83.09 -16.91
CA ASP A 148 27.90 -84.35 -17.55
C ASP A 148 28.76 -84.75 -18.77
N ARG A 149 29.72 -83.91 -19.20
CA ARG A 149 30.58 -84.13 -20.37
C ARG A 149 32.01 -84.60 -20.04
N LYS A 150 32.24 -85.13 -18.83
CA LYS A 150 33.46 -85.83 -18.43
C LYS A 150 33.13 -87.24 -18.00
#